data_AF-A0A1J3E7G3-F1
#
_entry.id   AF-A0A1J3E7G3-F1
#
_cell.length_a   1.000
_cell.length_b   1.000
_cell.length_c   1.000
_cell.angle_alpha   90.00
_cell.angle_beta   90.00
_cell.angle_gamma   90.00
#
_symmetry.space_group_name_H-M   'P 1'
#
loop_
_entity.id
_entity.type
_entity.pdbx_description
1 polymer ?
#
loop_
_entity_poly.entity_id
_entity_poly.type
_entity_poly.pdbx_seq_one_letter_code
_entity_poly.pdbx_strand_id
1 'polypeptide(L)'
;GVCGPFGLCVRSASPKCKCFKGFVPKYVERWKRGNWTDGCVRRTELHCQGNSTSKDVNSFHQVANIKPPDFYEFATSVDAEDCYRGCLRNCSCLAFAYIRGIGCLIWNQELLDVAQFSKGGELLSIRLARSELGMGEKKLEIATLS
;
A
#
# COMPACT_ATOMS: atom_id res chain seq x y z
N GLY A 1 3.01 -11.45 12.41
CA GLY A 1 3.46 -10.24 13.14
C GLY A 1 2.40 -9.71 14.09
N VAL A 2 2.71 -8.61 14.79
CA VAL A 2 1.81 -7.91 15.74
C VAL A 2 0.60 -7.27 15.04
N CYS A 3 0.78 -6.83 13.80
CA CYS A 3 -0.28 -6.31 12.95
C CYS A 3 -0.77 -7.40 12.00
N GLY A 4 -2.09 -7.50 11.82
CA GLY A 4 -2.71 -8.38 10.85
C GLY A 4 -2.51 -7.92 9.39
N PRO A 5 -3.15 -8.60 8.43
CA PRO A 5 -3.04 -8.31 7.00
C PRO A 5 -3.25 -6.83 6.65
N PHE A 6 -2.42 -6.30 5.76
CA PHE A 6 -2.40 -4.88 5.36
C PHE A 6 -2.27 -3.88 6.53
N GLY A 7 -1.87 -4.36 7.71
CA GLY A 7 -1.50 -3.55 8.86
C GLY A 7 -0.02 -3.21 8.82
N LEU A 8 0.29 -1.94 9.07
CA LEU A 8 1.64 -1.40 9.17
C LEU A 8 2.05 -1.28 10.64
N CYS A 9 3.09 -2.02 11.03
CA CYS A 9 3.69 -1.89 12.36
C CYS A 9 4.64 -0.69 12.40
N VAL A 10 4.25 0.40 13.07
CA VAL A 10 5.13 1.56 13.25
C VAL A 10 6.08 1.28 14.41
N ARG A 11 7.36 1.02 14.11
CA ARG A 11 8.36 0.71 15.12
C ARG A 11 8.71 1.95 15.94
N SER A 12 8.49 1.84 17.23
CA SER A 12 8.83 2.83 18.25
C SER A 12 8.98 2.11 19.60
N ALA A 13 9.25 2.84 20.68
CA ALA A 13 9.32 2.26 22.04
C ALA A 13 8.01 1.55 22.45
N SER A 14 6.88 1.95 21.87
CA SER A 14 5.59 1.26 22.04
C SER A 14 4.97 1.06 20.65
N PRO A 15 5.28 -0.06 19.97
CA PRO A 15 4.81 -0.32 18.61
C PRO A 15 3.29 -0.22 18.49
N LYS A 16 2.82 0.41 17.42
CA LYS A 16 1.39 0.55 17.11
C LYS A 16 1.12 0.12 15.68
N CYS A 17 -0.04 -0.48 15.46
CA CYS A 17 -0.52 -0.77 14.12
C CYS A 17 -1.30 0.40 13.53
N LYS A 18 -1.06 0.68 12.24
CA LYS A 18 -1.87 1.57 11.41
C LYS A 18 -2.31 0.82 10.15
N CYS A 19 -3.40 1.25 9.52
CA CYS A 19 -3.70 0.80 8.16
C CYS A 19 -2.92 1.64 7.15
N PHE A 20 -2.55 1.05 6.01
CA PHE A 20 -2.04 1.83 4.88
C PHE A 20 -3.07 2.86 4.40
N LYS A 21 -2.60 3.91 3.70
CA LYS A 21 -3.51 4.82 2.99
C LYS A 21 -4.40 4.02 2.05
N GLY A 22 -5.69 4.34 2.02
CA GLY A 22 -6.70 3.60 1.24
C GLY A 22 -7.21 2.31 1.90
N PHE A 23 -6.81 2.03 3.15
CA PHE A 23 -7.29 0.90 3.92
C PHE A 23 -7.94 1.36 5.23
N VAL A 24 -8.80 0.51 5.79
CA VAL A 24 -9.51 0.71 7.06
C VAL A 24 -9.44 -0.56 7.93
N PRO A 25 -9.52 -0.46 9.26
CA PRO A 25 -9.56 -1.64 10.11
C PRO A 25 -10.72 -2.55 9.73
N LYS A 26 -10.48 -3.87 9.65
CA LYS A 26 -11.54 -4.84 9.36
C LYS A 26 -12.64 -4.80 10.42
N TYR A 27 -12.25 -4.64 11.70
CA TYR A 27 -13.18 -4.45 12.82
C TYR A 27 -12.72 -3.28 13.69
N VAL A 28 -13.36 -2.11 13.51
CA VAL A 28 -13.00 -0.85 14.17
C VAL A 28 -12.97 -0.95 15.69
N GLU A 29 -13.96 -1.63 16.29
CA GLU A 29 -14.05 -1.73 17.76
C GLU A 29 -12.95 -2.59 18.38
N ARG A 30 -12.52 -3.67 17.69
CA ARG A 30 -11.36 -4.47 18.11
C ARG A 30 -10.07 -3.66 17.98
N TRP A 31 -9.94 -2.93 16.87
CA TRP A 31 -8.77 -2.10 16.59
C TRP A 31 -8.56 -1.01 17.65
N LYS A 32 -9.64 -0.32 18.06
CA LYS A 32 -9.62 0.70 19.12
C LYS A 32 -9.21 0.14 20.49
N ARG A 33 -9.51 -1.14 20.75
CA ARG A 33 -9.13 -1.85 21.98
C ARG A 33 -7.71 -2.44 21.93
N GLY A 34 -6.96 -2.17 20.87
CA GLY A 34 -5.58 -2.66 20.70
C GLY A 34 -5.48 -4.08 20.13
N ASN A 35 -6.58 -4.67 19.68
CA ASN A 35 -6.53 -5.93 18.94
C ASN A 35 -6.47 -5.64 17.42
N TRP A 36 -5.29 -5.87 16.84
CA TRP A 36 -4.98 -5.60 15.44
C TRP A 36 -4.83 -6.86 14.58
N THR A 37 -5.16 -8.05 15.11
CA THR A 37 -4.89 -9.34 14.45
C THR A 37 -5.68 -9.52 13.16
N ASP A 38 -6.89 -8.95 13.10
CA ASP A 38 -7.77 -8.98 11.93
C ASP A 38 -7.30 -8.06 10.80
N GLY A 39 -6.32 -7.18 11.08
CA GLY A 39 -5.71 -6.31 10.08
C GLY A 39 -6.66 -5.26 9.51
N CYS A 40 -6.37 -4.89 8.26
CA CYS A 40 -7.03 -3.85 7.51
C CYS A 40 -7.56 -4.41 6.19
N VAL A 41 -8.62 -3.79 5.68
CA VAL A 41 -9.20 -4.08 4.36
C VAL A 41 -9.15 -2.85 3.49
N ARG A 42 -9.12 -3.04 2.17
CA ARG A 42 -9.17 -1.93 1.20
C ARG A 42 -10.50 -1.19 1.36
N ARG A 43 -10.46 0.14 1.31
CA ARG A 43 -11.66 0.98 1.30
C ARG A 43 -12.36 0.96 -0.06
N THR A 44 -11.57 1.02 -1.12
CA THR A 44 -12.04 0.96 -2.51
C THR A 44 -11.41 -0.24 -3.21
N GLU A 45 -12.24 -1.01 -3.92
CA GLU A 45 -11.82 -2.18 -4.67
C GLU A 45 -10.91 -1.80 -5.84
N LEU A 46 -10.01 -2.71 -6.21
CA LEU A 46 -9.16 -2.54 -7.38
C LEU A 46 -9.90 -3.03 -8.63
N HIS A 47 -9.85 -2.23 -9.69
CA HIS A 47 -10.34 -2.67 -11.01
C HIS A 47 -9.19 -3.19 -11.86
N CYS A 48 -9.29 -4.42 -12.36
CA CYS A 48 -8.34 -4.96 -13.33
C CYS A 48 -8.49 -4.20 -14.66
N GLN A 49 -7.48 -3.43 -15.03
CA GLN A 49 -7.37 -2.88 -16.38
C GLN A 49 -6.74 -3.97 -17.24
N GLY A 50 -7.53 -4.68 -18.04
CA GLY A 50 -7.01 -5.53 -19.11
C GLY A 50 -6.36 -4.70 -20.22
N ASN A 51 -6.48 -5.13 -21.49
CA ASN A 51 -6.07 -4.35 -22.68
C ASN A 51 -6.93 -3.08 -22.92
N SER A 52 -7.65 -2.58 -21.91
CA SER A 52 -8.57 -1.47 -22.02
C SER A 52 -7.83 -0.13 -21.98
N THR A 53 -8.21 0.77 -22.88
CA THR A 53 -7.71 2.14 -23.06
C THR A 53 -8.13 3.11 -21.94
N SER A 54 -8.80 2.63 -20.89
CA SER A 54 -9.16 3.43 -19.72
C SER A 54 -7.91 3.72 -18.90
N LYS A 55 -7.20 4.79 -19.29
CA LYS A 55 -6.08 5.36 -18.55
C LYS A 55 -6.47 5.49 -17.07
N ASP A 56 -5.81 4.67 -16.25
CA ASP A 56 -5.50 4.94 -14.86
C ASP A 56 -6.59 4.85 -13.78
N VAL A 57 -7.37 3.77 -13.75
CA VAL A 57 -8.28 3.47 -12.64
C VAL A 57 -7.54 3.16 -11.33
N ASN A 58 -6.33 2.60 -11.41
CA ASN A 58 -5.46 2.30 -10.28
C ASN A 58 -4.12 3.03 -10.43
N SER A 59 -3.46 3.26 -9.31
CA SER A 59 -2.09 3.78 -9.26
C SER A 59 -1.42 3.27 -7.97
N PHE A 60 -0.21 3.74 -7.68
CA PHE A 60 0.58 3.24 -6.56
C PHE A 60 0.90 4.35 -5.56
N HIS A 61 0.71 4.06 -4.28
CA HIS A 61 1.13 4.91 -3.18
C HIS A 61 2.44 4.40 -2.61
N GLN A 62 3.45 5.26 -2.58
CA GLN A 62 4.76 4.94 -2.04
C GLN A 62 4.81 5.17 -0.53
N VAL A 63 5.34 4.19 0.19
CA VAL A 63 5.57 4.25 1.64
C VAL A 63 7.05 3.97 1.89
N ALA A 64 7.72 4.93 2.51
CA ALA A 64 9.15 4.86 2.79
C ALA A 64 9.45 4.23 4.16
N ASN A 65 10.73 3.86 4.33
CA ASN A 65 11.30 3.28 5.53
C ASN A 65 10.67 1.95 5.94
N ILE A 66 10.38 1.09 4.96
CA ILE A 66 9.63 -0.14 5.15
C ILE A 66 10.57 -1.34 5.25
N LYS A 67 10.37 -2.20 6.24
CA LYS A 67 10.74 -3.62 6.15
C LYS A 67 9.78 -4.25 5.14
N PRO A 68 10.25 -4.76 3.99
CA PRO A 68 9.37 -5.37 2.99
C PRO A 68 8.47 -6.47 3.60
N PRO A 69 7.22 -6.60 3.13
CA PRO A 69 6.34 -7.69 3.54
C PRO A 69 6.92 -9.07 3.25
N ASP A 70 6.47 -10.07 4.01
CA ASP A 70 6.80 -11.46 3.74
C ASP A 70 6.10 -11.95 2.45
N PHE A 71 6.49 -13.13 1.93
CA PHE A 71 5.88 -13.79 0.77
C PHE A 71 5.91 -12.99 -0.55
N TYR A 72 7.03 -12.33 -0.82
CA TYR A 72 7.26 -11.72 -2.12
C TYR A 72 7.64 -12.76 -3.17
N GLU A 73 7.40 -12.42 -4.44
CA GLU A 73 7.94 -13.11 -5.60
C GLU A 73 8.95 -12.21 -6.30
N PHE A 74 10.00 -12.81 -6.86
CA PHE A 74 10.92 -12.08 -7.74
C PHE A 74 10.30 -11.94 -9.13
N ALA A 75 10.36 -10.74 -9.68
CA ALA A 75 9.97 -10.47 -11.06
C ALA A 75 11.18 -10.05 -11.90
N THR A 76 11.21 -10.50 -13.15
CA THR A 76 12.19 -10.05 -14.14
C THR A 76 11.86 -8.61 -14.55
N SER A 77 12.70 -7.66 -14.17
CA SER A 77 12.56 -6.24 -14.54
C SER A 77 13.94 -5.61 -14.60
N VAL A 78 14.17 -4.75 -15.61
CA VAL A 78 15.49 -4.13 -15.79
C VAL A 78 15.72 -2.95 -14.85
N ASP A 79 14.64 -2.30 -14.43
CA ASP A 79 14.65 -1.16 -13.50
C ASP A 79 13.33 -1.03 -12.73
N ALA A 80 13.20 0.06 -11.97
CA ALA A 80 12.03 0.36 -11.16
C ALA A 80 10.78 0.68 -12.00
N GLU A 81 10.93 1.27 -13.18
CA GLU A 81 9.82 1.60 -14.07
C GLU A 81 9.24 0.34 -14.71
N ASP A 82 10.09 -0.60 -15.12
CA ASP A 82 9.66 -1.91 -15.59
C ASP A 82 8.98 -2.72 -14.49
N CYS A 83 9.49 -2.66 -13.25
CA CYS A 83 8.86 -3.29 -12.08
C CYS A 83 7.44 -2.71 -11.83
N TYR A 84 7.31 -1.38 -11.91
CA TYR A 84 6.03 -0.67 -11.83
C TYR A 84 5.06 -1.14 -12.92
N ARG A 85 5.49 -1.16 -14.19
CA ARG A 85 4.65 -1.58 -15.32
C ARG A 85 4.25 -3.05 -15.23
N GLY A 86 5.17 -3.91 -14.82
CA GLY A 86 4.92 -5.33 -14.60
C GLY A 86 3.82 -5.56 -13.57
N CYS A 87 3.91 -4.91 -12.41
CA CYS A 87 2.87 -4.98 -11.38
C CYS A 87 1.56 -4.33 -11.85
N LEU A 88 1.61 -3.22 -12.58
CA LEU A 88 0.39 -2.57 -13.10
C LEU A 88 -0.40 -3.49 -14.06
N ARG A 89 0.30 -4.23 -14.93
CA ARG A 89 -0.31 -5.18 -15.88
C ARG A 89 -0.79 -6.48 -15.23
N ASN A 90 -0.16 -6.91 -14.15
CA ASN A 90 -0.60 -8.07 -13.39
C ASN A 90 -1.76 -7.69 -12.46
N CYS A 91 -2.98 -8.16 -12.74
CA CYS A 91 -4.16 -7.81 -11.95
C CYS A 91 -4.17 -8.39 -10.53
N SER A 92 -3.38 -9.44 -10.26
CA SER A 92 -3.19 -9.96 -8.91
C SER A 92 -2.16 -9.16 -8.11
N CYS A 93 -1.33 -8.35 -8.75
CA CYS A 93 -0.30 -7.61 -8.05
C CYS A 93 -0.91 -6.49 -7.19
N LEU A 94 -0.61 -6.53 -5.89
CA LEU A 94 -1.11 -5.63 -4.85
C LEU A 94 -0.06 -4.62 -4.38
N ALA A 95 1.23 -4.95 -4.50
CA ALA A 95 2.34 -4.07 -4.19
C ALA A 95 3.62 -4.51 -4.92
N PHE A 96 4.59 -3.60 -5.04
CA PHE A 96 5.94 -3.92 -5.48
C PHE A 96 6.99 -3.07 -4.76
N ALA A 97 8.24 -3.51 -4.82
CA ALA A 97 9.41 -2.74 -4.40
C ALA A 97 10.57 -3.05 -5.37
N TYR A 98 11.29 -2.03 -5.80
CA TYR A 98 12.53 -2.21 -6.56
C TYR A 98 13.70 -1.83 -5.66
N ILE A 99 14.50 -2.83 -5.28
CA ILE A 99 15.63 -2.64 -4.38
C ILE A 99 16.91 -2.77 -5.19
N ARG A 100 17.76 -1.73 -5.18
CA ARG A 100 19.03 -1.74 -5.92
C ARG A 100 19.91 -2.89 -5.43
N GLY A 101 20.40 -3.70 -6.36
CA GLY A 101 21.22 -4.88 -6.07
C GLY A 101 20.45 -6.16 -5.76
N ILE A 102 19.13 -6.08 -5.54
CA ILE A 102 18.25 -7.25 -5.33
C ILE A 102 17.30 -7.43 -6.52
N GLY A 103 16.71 -6.35 -7.01
CA GLY A 103 15.77 -6.37 -8.15
C GLY A 103 14.33 -6.07 -7.75
N CYS A 104 13.39 -6.51 -8.58
CA CYS A 104 11.96 -6.29 -8.42
C CYS A 104 11.30 -7.37 -7.57
N LEU A 105 10.69 -6.94 -6.47
CA LEU A 105 9.87 -7.76 -5.59
C LEU A 105 8.40 -7.39 -5.82
N ILE A 106 7.53 -8.39 -6.02
CA ILE A 106 6.09 -8.20 -6.17
C ILE A 106 5.32 -9.00 -5.13
N TRP A 107 4.16 -8.49 -4.73
CA TRP A 107 3.24 -9.18 -3.84
C TRP A 107 1.89 -9.36 -4.52
N ASN A 108 1.47 -10.62 -4.69
CA ASN A 108 0.19 -11.01 -5.26
C ASN A 108 -0.86 -11.40 -4.21
N GLN A 109 -0.47 -11.36 -2.93
CA GLN A 109 -1.29 -11.75 -1.78
C GLN A 109 -1.27 -10.64 -0.72
N GLU A 110 -2.03 -10.85 0.36
CA GLU A 110 -2.11 -9.89 1.45
C GLU A 110 -0.72 -9.54 2.02
N LEU A 111 -0.53 -8.25 2.34
CA LEU A 111 0.75 -7.78 2.87
C LEU A 111 0.83 -8.14 4.35
N LEU A 112 1.82 -8.98 4.70
CA LEU A 112 2.03 -9.48 6.05
C LEU A 112 3.38 -9.04 6.60
N ASP A 113 3.43 -8.88 7.92
CA ASP A 113 4.63 -8.56 8.70
C ASP A 113 5.39 -7.31 8.21
N VAL A 114 4.64 -6.30 7.75
CA VAL A 114 5.21 -5.01 7.33
C VAL A 114 5.51 -4.15 8.54
N ALA A 115 6.70 -3.57 8.58
CA ALA A 115 7.12 -2.64 9.62
C ALA A 115 7.66 -1.36 9.02
N GLN A 116 7.37 -0.22 9.66
CA GLN A 116 7.94 1.08 9.33
C GLN A 116 8.97 1.48 10.38
N PHE A 117 10.16 1.87 9.93
CA PHE A 117 11.23 2.43 10.75
C PHE A 117 11.18 3.96 10.75
N SER A 118 11.81 4.58 11.74
CA SER A 118 12.02 6.04 11.77
C SER A 118 12.98 6.51 10.68
N LYS A 119 13.94 5.67 10.30
CA LYS A 119 14.92 5.90 9.22
C LYS A 119 15.42 4.57 8.67
N GLY A 120 15.79 4.57 7.39
CA GLY A 120 16.30 3.38 6.69
C GLY A 120 15.18 2.40 6.34
N GLY A 121 15.52 1.30 5.68
CA GLY A 121 14.56 0.40 5.04
C GLY A 121 14.26 0.83 3.60
N GLU A 122 13.25 0.20 3.02
CA GLU A 122 13.00 0.26 1.59
C GLU A 122 11.76 1.09 1.24
N LEU A 123 11.59 1.35 -0.06
CA LEU A 123 10.41 2.00 -0.61
C LEU A 123 9.41 0.93 -1.11
N LEU A 124 8.27 0.81 -0.43
CA LEU A 124 7.18 -0.07 -0.84
C LEU A 124 6.13 0.72 -1.62
N SER A 125 5.76 0.25 -2.80
CA SER A 125 4.72 0.84 -3.64
C SER A 125 3.45 -0.01 -3.56
N ILE A 126 2.40 0.50 -2.92
CA ILE A 126 1.14 -0.22 -2.70
C ILE A 126 0.11 0.21 -3.74
N ARG A 127 -0.48 -0.75 -4.45
CA ARG A 127 -1.51 -0.49 -5.44
C ARG A 127 -2.79 -0.01 -4.77
N LEU A 128 -3.37 1.08 -5.24
CA LEU A 128 -4.63 1.66 -4.78
C LEU A 128 -5.51 2.06 -5.98
N ALA A 129 -6.82 2.16 -5.76
CA ALA A 129 -7.68 2.89 -6.69
C ALA A 129 -7.23 4.34 -6.75
N ARG A 130 -7.23 4.96 -7.94
CA ARG A 130 -6.77 6.35 -8.11
C ARG A 130 -7.59 7.35 -7.27
N SER A 131 -8.87 7.06 -7.03
CA SER A 131 -9.74 7.85 -6.14
C SER A 131 -9.20 7.98 -4.71
N GLU A 132 -8.43 7.00 -4.22
CA GLU A 132 -7.84 7.01 -2.87
C GLU A 132 -6.60 7.91 -2.77
N LEU A 133 -5.98 8.27 -3.91
CA LEU A 133 -4.79 9.11 -3.90
C LEU A 133 -5.12 10.59 -3.68
N GLY A 134 -6.36 10.98 -3.96
CA GLY A 134 -6.83 12.37 -3.97
C GLY A 134 -6.35 13.11 -5.22
N MET A 135 -7.25 13.87 -5.87
CA MET A 135 -6.81 15.11 -6.50
C MET A 135 -6.37 16.02 -5.35
N GLY A 136 -5.17 16.62 -5.42
CA GLY A 136 -4.60 17.44 -4.35
C GLY A 136 -5.63 18.36 -3.69
N GLU A 137 -5.48 18.53 -2.37
CA GLU A 137 -6.28 19.38 -1.48
C GLU A 137 -7.09 20.46 -2.23
N LYS A 138 -8.34 20.16 -2.59
CA LYS A 138 -9.30 21.24 -2.83
C LYS A 138 -9.68 21.77 -1.46
N LYS A 139 -8.96 22.81 -1.03
CA LYS A 139 -9.38 23.72 0.02
C LYS A 139 -10.87 24.01 -0.22
N LEU A 140 -11.70 23.59 0.71
CA LEU A 140 -13.12 23.94 0.71
C LEU A 140 -13.17 25.45 1.00
N GLU A 141 -13.09 26.27 -0.04
CA GLU A 141 -13.52 27.66 0.07
C GLU A 141 -15.03 27.62 0.24
N ILE A 142 -15.46 27.73 1.50
CA ILE A 142 -16.83 28.05 1.85
C ILE A 142 -17.03 29.48 1.34
N ALA A 143 -17.67 29.62 0.18
CA ALA A 143 -18.26 30.88 -0.23
C ALA A 143 -19.42 31.18 0.73
N THR A 144 -19.14 31.93 1.79
CA THR A 144 -20.17 32.60 2.57
C THR A 144 -20.79 33.66 1.67
N LEU A 145 -22.06 33.45 1.30
CA LEU A 145 -22.92 34.48 0.78
C LEU A 145 -23.14 35.53 1.87
N SER A 146 -22.78 36.77 1.57
CA SER A 146 -23.27 37.99 2.25
C SER A 146 -23.60 39.00 1.18
#